data_AF-E6TVS4-F1
#
_entry.id   AF-E6TVS4-F1
#
_cell.length_a   1.000
_cell.length_b   1.000
_cell.length_c   1.000
_cell.angle_alpha   90.00
_cell.angle_beta   90.00
_cell.angle_gamma   90.00
#
_symmetry.space_group_name_H-M   'P 1'
#
loop_
_entity.id
_entity.type
_entity.pdbx_description
1 polymer ?
#
loop_
_entity_poly.entity_id
_entity_poly.type
_entity_poly.pdbx_seq_one_letter_code
_entity_poly.pdbx_strand_id
1 'polypeptide(L)'
;MPELVRNNEEIFIVIYCFIILWINISYIRDFKNIQKGLSEINSEDELDINPNSISIMLFSLMFSFFRRWMIYILAVLITENIFVLMISVVLFVISLYDSLYNSRLEKLKKSNVGFYLAIVDTIFITIFAIYLFVV
;
A
#
# COMPACT_ATOMS: atom_id res chain seq x y z
N MET A 1 -23.01 0.75 26.08
CA MET A 1 -22.89 1.60 24.88
C MET A 1 -21.46 1.72 24.35
N PRO A 2 -20.41 2.00 25.16
CA PRO A 2 -19.04 2.07 24.63
C PRO A 2 -18.53 0.73 24.06
N GLU A 3 -18.93 -0.41 24.66
CA GLU A 3 -18.57 -1.73 24.13
C GLU A 3 -19.18 -2.04 22.76
N LEU A 4 -20.39 -1.55 22.48
CA LEU A 4 -21.09 -1.80 21.21
C LEU A 4 -20.51 -0.94 20.07
N VAL A 5 -19.97 0.25 20.41
CA VAL A 5 -19.24 1.11 19.47
C VAL A 5 -17.84 0.54 19.21
N ARG A 6 -17.12 0.11 20.27
CA ARG A 6 -15.77 -0.45 20.15
C ARG A 6 -15.73 -1.75 19.33
N ASN A 7 -16.72 -2.62 19.51
CA ASN A 7 -16.83 -3.86 18.73
C ASN A 7 -17.07 -3.57 17.22
N ASN A 8 -17.78 -2.48 16.89
CA ASN A 8 -18.00 -2.08 15.50
C ASN A 8 -16.72 -1.53 14.86
N GLU A 9 -15.92 -0.76 15.60
CA GLU A 9 -14.64 -0.21 15.12
C GLU A 9 -13.64 -1.31 14.72
N GLU A 10 -13.49 -2.33 15.56
CA GLU A 10 -12.61 -3.48 15.30
C GLU A 10 -13.06 -4.25 14.04
N ILE A 11 -14.36 -4.46 13.86
CA ILE A 11 -14.92 -5.10 12.66
C ILE A 11 -14.58 -4.29 11.40
N PHE A 12 -14.70 -2.96 11.43
CA PHE A 12 -14.36 -2.13 10.27
C PHE A 12 -12.86 -2.20 9.92
N ILE A 13 -11.98 -2.26 10.92
CA ILE A 13 -10.52 -2.40 10.72
C ILE A 13 -10.21 -3.77 10.09
N VAL A 14 -10.86 -4.84 10.53
CA VAL A 14 -10.71 -6.18 9.97
C VAL A 14 -11.18 -6.25 8.52
N ILE A 15 -12.37 -5.71 8.21
CA ILE A 15 -12.89 -5.62 6.83
C ILE A 15 -11.90 -4.83 5.97
N TYR A 16 -11.40 -3.70 6.46
CA TYR A 16 -10.42 -2.90 5.76
C TYR A 16 -9.12 -3.67 5.48
N CYS A 17 -8.60 -4.43 6.45
CA CYS A 17 -7.44 -5.30 6.23
C CYS A 17 -7.70 -6.32 5.11
N PHE A 18 -8.86 -6.95 5.06
CA PHE A 18 -9.21 -7.90 3.99
C PHE A 18 -9.32 -7.25 2.62
N ILE A 19 -9.89 -6.03 2.54
CA ILE A 19 -9.95 -5.26 1.29
C ILE A 19 -8.53 -4.99 0.78
N ILE A 20 -7.62 -4.53 1.65
CA ILE A 20 -6.25 -4.24 1.25
C ILE A 20 -5.47 -5.52 0.90
N LEU A 21 -5.66 -6.60 1.65
CA LEU A 21 -5.07 -7.91 1.31
C LEU A 21 -5.53 -8.39 -0.07
N TRP A 22 -6.83 -8.29 -0.36
CA TRP A 22 -7.36 -8.63 -1.68
C TRP A 22 -6.70 -7.82 -2.80
N ILE A 23 -6.58 -6.51 -2.61
CA ILE A 23 -5.92 -5.62 -3.58
C ILE A 23 -4.45 -6.01 -3.77
N ASN A 24 -3.71 -6.25 -2.68
CA ASN A 24 -2.29 -6.60 -2.74
C ASN A 24 -2.08 -7.98 -3.39
N ILE A 25 -2.88 -8.99 -3.05
CA ILE A 25 -2.80 -10.32 -3.63
C ILE A 25 -3.13 -10.28 -5.12
N SER A 26 -4.18 -9.54 -5.52
CA SER A 26 -4.49 -9.39 -6.95
C SER A 26 -3.35 -8.70 -7.69
N TYR A 27 -2.78 -7.64 -7.12
CA TYR A 27 -1.63 -6.95 -7.71
C TYR A 27 -0.42 -7.88 -7.87
N ILE A 28 -0.11 -8.70 -6.85
CA ILE A 28 0.99 -9.67 -6.90
C ILE A 28 0.75 -10.72 -7.98
N ARG A 29 -0.47 -11.27 -8.04
CA ARG A 29 -0.87 -12.28 -9.03
C ARG A 29 -0.78 -11.75 -10.46
N ASP A 30 -1.26 -10.54 -10.67
CA ASP A 30 -1.41 -9.94 -12.00
C ASP A 30 -0.17 -9.11 -12.41
N PHE A 31 0.87 -9.07 -11.57
CA PHE A 31 2.07 -8.24 -11.76
C PHE A 31 2.72 -8.43 -13.13
N LYS A 32 2.86 -9.68 -13.59
CA LYS A 32 3.47 -9.98 -14.89
C LYS A 32 2.66 -9.43 -16.07
N ASN A 33 1.33 -9.50 -15.97
CA ASN A 33 0.43 -8.96 -17.00
C ASN A 33 0.47 -7.43 -17.02
N ILE A 34 0.51 -6.82 -15.84
CA ILE A 34 0.65 -5.37 -15.68
C ILE A 34 1.98 -4.89 -16.28
N GLN A 35 3.09 -5.58 -15.98
CA GLN A 35 4.41 -5.22 -16.52
C GLN A 35 4.46 -5.36 -18.04
N LYS A 36 3.85 -6.42 -18.59
CA LYS A 36 3.77 -6.63 -20.03
C LYS A 36 2.97 -5.50 -20.71
N GLY A 37 1.80 -5.16 -20.20
CA GLY A 37 1.00 -4.04 -20.72
C GLY A 37 1.75 -2.71 -20.66
N LEU A 38 2.46 -2.44 -19.56
CA LEU A 38 3.30 -1.23 -19.44
C LEU A 38 4.45 -1.22 -20.46
N SER A 39 5.05 -2.38 -20.76
CA SER A 39 6.14 -2.46 -21.74
C SER A 39 5.69 -2.25 -23.19
N GLU A 40 4.40 -2.44 -23.47
CA GLU A 40 3.80 -2.28 -24.80
C GLU A 40 3.34 -0.82 -25.08
N ILE A 41 3.32 0.05 -24.06
CA ILE A 41 3.02 1.48 -24.23
C ILE A 41 4.20 2.17 -24.92
N ASN A 42 3.98 2.71 -26.11
CA ASN A 42 4.98 3.45 -26.88
C ASN A 42 5.24 4.84 -26.28
N SER A 43 6.46 5.35 -26.48
CA SER A 43 6.91 6.66 -26.00
C SER A 43 6.10 7.85 -26.56
N GLU A 44 5.36 7.65 -27.65
CA GLU A 44 4.49 8.69 -28.23
C GLU A 44 3.21 8.90 -27.40
N ASP A 45 2.69 7.86 -26.73
CA ASP A 45 1.53 7.97 -25.82
C ASP A 45 1.92 8.54 -24.43
N GLU A 46 3.21 8.52 -24.09
CA GLU A 46 3.73 9.08 -22.83
C GLU A 46 3.78 10.62 -22.84
N LEU A 47 3.72 11.26 -24.02
CA LEU A 47 3.79 12.72 -24.18
C LEU A 47 2.52 13.46 -23.74
N ASP A 48 1.35 12.80 -23.75
CA ASP A 48 0.06 13.42 -23.39
C ASP A 48 -0.24 13.40 -21.88
N ILE A 49 0.45 12.57 -21.11
CA ILE A 49 0.29 12.50 -19.66
C ILE A 49 1.42 13.31 -19.04
N ASN A 50 1.19 14.55 -18.59
CA ASN A 50 2.20 15.33 -17.86
C ASN A 50 2.45 14.70 -16.47
N PRO A 51 3.48 13.85 -16.29
CA PRO A 51 3.66 13.06 -15.07
C PRO A 51 4.19 13.90 -13.91
N ASN A 52 4.57 15.15 -14.19
CA ASN A 52 5.07 16.14 -13.24
C ASN A 52 3.96 17.06 -12.70
N SER A 53 2.69 16.83 -13.04
CA SER A 53 1.61 17.58 -12.41
C SER A 53 1.54 17.24 -10.92
N ILE A 54 1.52 18.28 -10.07
CA ILE A 54 1.36 18.15 -8.61
C ILE A 54 0.14 17.29 -8.27
N SER A 55 -0.91 17.35 -9.09
CA SER A 55 -2.12 16.54 -8.96
C SER A 55 -1.83 15.03 -8.99
N ILE A 56 -1.06 14.53 -9.96
CA ILE A 56 -0.74 13.09 -10.06
C ILE A 56 0.07 12.63 -8.84
N MET A 57 1.02 13.44 -8.39
CA MET A 57 1.78 13.16 -7.17
C MET A 57 0.86 13.10 -5.95
N LEU A 58 -0.06 14.04 -5.81
CA LEU A 58 -1.00 14.09 -4.69
C LEU A 58 -1.96 12.89 -4.71
N PHE A 59 -2.45 12.49 -5.88
CA PHE A 59 -3.22 11.25 -6.05
C PHE A 59 -2.43 10.00 -5.66
N SER A 60 -1.16 9.90 -6.07
CA SER A 60 -0.28 8.78 -5.71
C SER A 60 -0.06 8.69 -4.19
N LEU A 61 0.18 9.84 -3.54
CA LEU A 61 0.33 9.91 -2.08
C LEU A 61 -0.97 9.53 -1.35
N MET A 62 -2.12 10.05 -1.79
CA MET A 62 -3.42 9.69 -1.20
C MET A 62 -3.70 8.20 -1.36
N PHE A 63 -3.44 7.65 -2.55
CA PHE A 63 -3.61 6.22 -2.79
C PHE A 63 -2.68 5.38 -1.89
N SER A 64 -1.41 5.75 -1.75
CA SER A 64 -0.48 5.09 -0.82
C SER A 64 -0.92 5.21 0.64
N PHE A 65 -1.49 6.35 1.04
CA PHE A 65 -2.03 6.53 2.38
C PHE A 65 -3.14 5.50 2.66
N PHE A 66 -4.18 5.47 1.82
CA PHE A 66 -5.32 4.55 1.98
C PHE A 66 -5.02 3.10 1.67
N ARG A 67 -3.91 2.79 0.99
CA ARG A 67 -3.54 1.41 0.68
C ARG A 67 -2.56 0.83 1.70
N ARG A 68 -1.67 1.65 2.26
CA ARG A 68 -0.51 1.16 3.04
C ARG A 68 -0.37 1.88 4.38
N TRP A 69 -0.22 3.20 4.36
CA TRP A 69 0.18 3.95 5.56
C TRP A 69 -0.87 3.94 6.65
N MET A 70 -2.15 3.94 6.28
CA MET A 70 -3.24 3.84 7.23
C MET A 70 -3.14 2.54 8.04
N ILE A 71 -2.78 1.41 7.42
CA ILE A 71 -2.58 0.15 8.17
C ILE A 71 -1.36 0.24 9.08
N TYR A 72 -0.26 0.85 8.66
CA TYR A 72 0.90 1.02 9.54
C TYR A 72 0.54 1.82 10.79
N ILE A 73 -0.20 2.92 10.62
CA ILE A 73 -0.66 3.75 11.74
C ILE A 73 -1.59 2.95 12.65
N LEU A 74 -2.59 2.26 12.09
CA LEU A 74 -3.52 1.43 12.86
C LEU A 74 -2.78 0.32 13.63
N ALA A 75 -1.81 -0.33 13.00
CA ALA A 75 -1.02 -1.37 13.65
C ALA A 75 -0.23 -0.84 14.83
N VAL A 76 0.40 0.33 14.72
CA VAL A 76 1.11 0.96 15.83
C VAL A 76 0.16 1.36 16.96
N LEU A 77 -0.98 1.96 16.63
CA LEU A 77 -1.94 2.44 17.63
C LEU A 77 -2.59 1.30 18.41
N ILE A 78 -2.88 0.17 17.75
CA ILE A 78 -3.56 -0.96 18.40
C ILE A 78 -2.57 -1.87 19.13
N THR A 79 -1.39 -2.11 18.56
CA THR A 79 -0.40 -3.01 19.20
C THR A 79 0.40 -2.34 20.31
N GLU A 80 0.50 -0.99 20.29
CA GLU A 80 1.35 -0.18 21.17
C GLU A 80 2.80 -0.69 21.29
N ASN A 81 3.28 -1.40 20.26
CA ASN A 81 4.53 -2.14 20.31
C ASN A 81 5.66 -1.38 19.58
N ILE A 82 6.76 -1.15 20.30
CA ILE A 82 7.94 -0.43 19.77
C ILE A 82 8.57 -1.10 18.54
N PHE A 83 8.53 -2.43 18.45
CA PHE A 83 9.02 -3.16 17.28
C PHE A 83 8.12 -2.94 16.06
N VAL A 84 6.79 -2.94 16.25
CA VAL A 84 5.83 -2.63 15.18
C VAL A 84 6.05 -1.21 14.70
N LEU A 85 6.25 -0.25 15.62
CA LEU A 85 6.59 1.14 15.27
C LEU A 85 7.84 1.22 14.40
N MET A 86 8.94 0.58 14.79
CA MET A 86 10.18 0.61 14.00
C MET A 86 9.97 0.05 12.59
N ILE A 87 9.29 -1.09 12.45
CA ILE A 87 8.98 -1.69 11.15
C ILE A 87 8.11 -0.74 10.32
N SER A 88 7.04 -0.21 10.90
CA SER A 88 6.11 0.72 10.25
C SER A 88 6.81 1.99 9.75
N VAL A 89 7.76 2.55 10.51
CA VAL A 89 8.54 3.72 10.08
C VAL A 89 9.42 3.38 8.88
N VAL A 90 10.12 2.23 8.90
CA VAL A 90 10.95 1.81 7.76
C VAL A 90 10.09 1.61 6.51
N LEU A 91 8.96 0.92 6.63
CA LEU A 91 8.03 0.70 5.51
C LEU A 91 7.45 2.01 4.98
N PHE A 92 7.11 2.94 5.88
CA PHE A 92 6.63 4.27 5.51
C PHE A 92 7.69 5.04 4.71
N VAL A 93 8.94 5.06 5.14
CA VAL A 93 10.02 5.78 4.43
C VAL A 93 10.27 5.18 3.04
N ILE A 94 10.34 3.85 2.93
CA ILE A 94 10.56 3.18 1.64
C ILE A 94 9.38 3.44 0.69
N SER A 95 8.14 3.33 1.18
CA SER A 95 6.94 3.56 0.37
C SER A 95 6.74 5.03 0.00
N LEU A 96 7.11 5.97 0.87
CA LEU A 96 7.14 7.40 0.57
C LEU A 96 8.14 7.71 -0.55
N TYR A 97 9.35 7.16 -0.45
CA TYR A 97 10.35 7.32 -1.49
C TYR A 97 9.87 6.75 -2.84
N ASP A 98 9.26 5.57 -2.83
CA ASP A 98 8.68 4.94 -4.03
C ASP A 98 7.57 5.83 -4.63
N SER A 99 6.63 6.31 -3.82
CA SER A 99 5.56 7.21 -4.27
C SER A 99 6.07 8.54 -4.83
N LEU A 100 7.13 9.12 -4.26
CA LEU A 100 7.66 10.40 -4.72
C LEU A 100 8.49 10.27 -6.01
N TYR A 101 9.33 9.24 -6.10
CA TYR A 101 10.38 9.17 -7.13
C TYR A 101 10.17 8.11 -8.19
N ASN A 102 9.30 7.13 -7.93
CA ASN A 102 9.11 5.94 -8.75
C ASN A 102 7.72 5.85 -9.40
N SER A 103 6.82 6.79 -9.10
CA SER A 103 5.49 6.93 -9.75
C SER A 103 5.52 7.31 -11.23
N ARG A 104 6.70 7.46 -11.85
CA ARG A 104 6.83 7.79 -13.28
C ARG A 104 6.72 6.51 -14.13
N LEU A 105 5.96 6.57 -15.23
CA LEU A 105 5.75 5.46 -16.17
C LEU A 105 7.07 4.78 -16.59
N GLU A 106 8.10 5.55 -16.96
CA GLU A 106 9.43 5.04 -17.30
C GLU A 106 10.07 4.17 -16.21
N LYS A 107 9.89 4.56 -14.93
CA LYS A 107 10.45 3.83 -13.80
C LYS A 107 9.57 2.66 -13.40
N LEU A 108 8.25 2.76 -13.57
CA LEU A 108 7.32 1.64 -13.36
C LEU A 108 7.59 0.49 -14.35
N LYS A 109 8.05 0.77 -15.57
CA LYS A 109 8.48 -0.27 -16.53
C LYS A 109 9.73 -1.05 -16.07
N LYS A 110 10.64 -0.41 -15.33
CA LYS A 110 11.93 -1.00 -14.92
C LYS A 110 11.99 -1.47 -13.47
N SER A 111 11.14 -0.93 -12.61
CA SER A 111 11.28 -1.09 -11.17
C SER A 111 10.32 -2.14 -10.60
N ASN A 112 10.88 -3.10 -9.87
CA ASN A 112 10.13 -4.11 -9.13
C ASN A 112 9.83 -3.69 -7.67
N VAL A 113 10.15 -2.44 -7.29
CA VAL A 113 10.01 -1.95 -5.90
C VAL A 113 8.56 -2.04 -5.43
N GLY A 114 7.60 -1.63 -6.26
CA GLY A 114 6.17 -1.71 -5.94
C GLY A 114 5.68 -3.14 -5.69
N PHE A 115 6.26 -4.13 -6.38
CA PHE A 115 5.99 -5.55 -6.19
C PHE A 115 6.54 -6.07 -4.86
N TYR A 116 7.82 -5.80 -4.57
CA TYR A 116 8.41 -6.20 -3.29
C TYR A 116 7.68 -5.55 -2.11
N LEU A 117 7.35 -4.26 -2.21
CA LEU A 117 6.54 -3.57 -1.20
C LEU A 117 5.16 -4.20 -1.04
N ALA A 118 4.50 -4.62 -2.13
CA ALA A 118 3.20 -5.29 -2.03
C ALA A 118 3.30 -6.66 -1.32
N ILE A 119 4.38 -7.42 -1.53
CA ILE A 119 4.62 -8.68 -0.81
C ILE A 119 4.82 -8.42 0.69
N VAL A 120 5.71 -7.47 1.01
CA VAL A 120 6.01 -7.13 2.41
C VAL A 120 4.77 -6.63 3.12
N ASP A 121 3.96 -5.79 2.48
CA ASP A 121 2.69 -5.32 3.02
C ASP A 121 1.69 -6.45 3.19
N THR A 122 1.59 -7.39 2.23
CA THR A 122 0.72 -8.56 2.39
C THR A 122 1.08 -9.32 3.65
N ILE A 123 2.37 -9.61 3.87
CA ILE A 123 2.84 -10.30 5.09
C ILE A 123 2.52 -9.50 6.34
N PHE A 124 2.85 -8.20 6.35
CA PHE A 124 2.60 -7.31 7.48
C PHE A 124 1.11 -7.26 7.85
N ILE A 125 0.24 -7.04 6.87
CA ILE A 125 -1.21 -6.96 7.06
C ILE A 125 -1.79 -8.30 7.48
N THR A 126 -1.30 -9.43 6.95
CA THR A 126 -1.75 -10.75 7.39
C THR A 126 -1.39 -10.99 8.85
N ILE A 127 -0.17 -10.69 9.28
CA ILE A 127 0.24 -10.81 10.69
C ILE A 127 -0.62 -9.91 11.58
N PHE A 128 -0.84 -8.66 11.16
CA PHE A 128 -1.69 -7.72 11.89
C PHE A 128 -3.15 -8.18 11.97
N ALA A 129 -3.72 -8.67 10.86
CA ALA A 129 -5.08 -9.19 10.85
C ALA A 129 -5.23 -10.41 11.79
N ILE A 130 -4.25 -11.33 11.80
CA ILE A 130 -4.23 -12.46 12.75
C ILE A 130 -4.17 -11.96 14.18
N TYR A 131 -3.33 -10.95 14.46
CA TYR A 131 -3.25 -10.34 15.79
C TYR A 131 -4.60 -9.81 16.26
N LEU A 132 -5.35 -9.12 15.40
CA LEU A 132 -6.70 -8.61 15.70
C LEU A 132 -7.75 -9.70 16.00
N PHE A 133 -7.52 -10.96 15.61
CA PHE A 133 -8.42 -12.07 15.95
C PHE A 133 -8.03 -12.80 17.24
N VAL A 134 -6.77 -12.66 17.67
CA VAL A 134 -6.23 -13.39 18.83
C VAL A 134 -6.33 -12.56 20.11
N VAL A 135 -6.21 -11.24 19.99
CA VAL A 135 -6.32 -10.27 21.10
C VAL A 135 -7.75 -9.77 21.19
#